data_AF-G6FUD6-F1
#
_entry.id   AF-G6FUD6-F1
#
_cell.length_a   1.000
_cell.length_b   1.000
_cell.length_c   1.000
_cell.angle_alpha   90.00
_cell.angle_beta   90.00
_cell.angle_gamma   90.00
#
_symmetry.space_group_name_H-M   'P 1'
#
loop_
_entity.id
_entity.type
_entity.pdbx_description
1 polymer ?
#
loop_
_entity_poly.entity_id
_entity_poly.type
_entity_poly.pdbx_seq_one_letter_code
_entity_poly.pdbx_strand_id
1 'polypeptide(L)'
;MAVSSNGKAVSPRQRAKSKGENTVDVENNKTQSSNEQDSNLVTQADSSGKLEVTDTLAISGVRPIAASDLQVAETVSIAGVRPISTSSLQVVETMNIMGVRPITANTIHVVDTINLSGIRPIASSSLVISETYSVMGNRPVASNVIDDSEFLMGYLD
;
A
#
# COMPACT_ATOMS: atom_id res chain seq x y z
N MET A 1 -46.18 6.64 -41.23
CA MET A 1 -45.62 8.00 -41.17
C MET A 1 -44.12 7.89 -41.10
N ALA A 2 -43.41 8.39 -42.10
CA ALA A 2 -41.95 8.38 -42.17
C ALA A 2 -41.42 9.75 -41.72
N VAL A 3 -40.45 9.76 -40.82
CA VAL A 3 -39.55 10.90 -40.61
C VAL A 3 -38.14 10.38 -40.37
N SER A 4 -37.29 10.57 -41.38
CA SER A 4 -35.85 10.50 -41.26
C SER A 4 -35.32 11.86 -40.78
N SER A 5 -34.31 11.86 -39.91
CA SER A 5 -33.32 12.95 -39.92
C SER A 5 -31.97 12.44 -39.44
N ASN A 6 -31.05 12.33 -40.39
CA ASN A 6 -29.62 12.28 -40.14
C ASN A 6 -29.16 13.67 -39.66
N GLY A 7 -28.39 13.71 -38.58
CA GLY A 7 -27.71 14.91 -38.12
C GLY A 7 -26.47 14.55 -37.30
N LYS A 8 -25.32 14.42 -37.98
CA LYS A 8 -24.00 14.43 -37.34
C LYS A 8 -23.76 15.81 -36.74
N ALA A 9 -23.81 15.95 -35.42
CA ALA A 9 -23.30 17.13 -34.74
C ALA A 9 -21.87 16.85 -34.26
N VAL A 10 -20.89 17.30 -35.06
CA VAL A 10 -19.49 17.39 -34.65
C VAL A 10 -19.37 18.65 -33.79
N SER A 11 -19.08 18.50 -32.50
CA SER A 11 -18.81 19.64 -31.63
C SER A 11 -17.42 20.22 -31.95
N PRO A 12 -17.28 21.56 -32.06
CA PRO A 12 -15.96 22.16 -32.21
C PRO A 12 -15.21 22.08 -30.88
N ARG A 13 -14.18 21.23 -30.88
CA ARG A 13 -13.12 21.14 -29.88
C ARG A 13 -12.49 22.52 -29.68
N GLN A 14 -12.84 23.22 -28.59
CA GLN A 14 -12.13 24.45 -28.21
C GLN A 14 -10.71 24.07 -27.79
N ARG A 15 -9.77 24.33 -28.71
CA ARG A 15 -8.33 24.19 -28.49
C ARG A 15 -7.88 25.44 -27.73
N ALA A 16 -7.87 25.38 -26.40
CA ALA A 16 -7.21 26.41 -25.60
C ALA A 16 -5.70 26.35 -25.88
N LYS A 17 -5.19 27.31 -26.65
CA LYS A 17 -3.76 27.58 -26.78
C LYS A 17 -3.33 28.31 -25.51
N SER A 18 -2.80 27.60 -24.52
CA SER A 18 -1.98 28.23 -23.49
C SER A 18 -0.59 28.46 -24.09
N LYS A 19 -0.38 29.68 -24.60
CA LYS A 19 0.96 30.26 -24.73
C LYS A 19 1.53 30.43 -23.31
N GLY A 20 2.80 30.10 -23.13
CA GLY A 20 3.55 30.42 -21.92
C GLY A 20 4.25 29.19 -21.35
N GLU A 21 5.35 28.80 -21.99
CA GLU A 21 6.41 28.09 -21.30
C GLU A 21 6.87 28.99 -20.15
N ASN A 22 6.50 28.64 -18.92
CA ASN A 22 7.20 29.11 -17.74
C ASN A 22 7.97 27.91 -17.20
N THR A 23 9.10 27.61 -17.86
CA THR A 23 10.23 26.97 -17.20
C THR A 23 10.64 27.90 -16.06
N VAL A 24 10.27 27.53 -14.84
CA VAL A 24 10.80 28.19 -13.66
C VAL A 24 12.10 27.45 -13.35
N ASP A 25 13.19 27.95 -13.93
CA ASP A 25 14.53 27.53 -13.55
C ASP A 25 14.73 27.95 -12.09
N VAL A 26 14.64 26.98 -11.18
CA VAL A 26 14.97 27.20 -9.77
C VAL A 26 16.50 27.22 -9.67
N GLU A 27 17.07 28.43 -9.77
CA GLU A 27 18.48 28.66 -9.54
C GLU A 27 18.85 28.25 -8.10
N ASN A 28 19.63 27.17 -8.00
CA ASN A 28 20.23 26.68 -6.76
C ASN A 28 21.36 27.63 -6.35
N ASN A 29 21.05 28.64 -5.53
CA ASN A 29 22.06 29.48 -4.90
C ASN A 29 22.78 28.68 -3.80
N LYS A 30 23.88 28.02 -4.18
CA LYS A 30 24.93 27.57 -3.26
C LYS A 30 25.62 28.81 -2.67
N THR A 31 25.19 29.24 -1.50
CA THR A 31 26.03 30.11 -0.66
C THR A 31 27.05 29.26 0.08
N GLN A 32 28.30 29.36 -0.37
CA GLN A 32 29.46 28.94 0.41
C GLN A 32 29.56 29.84 1.65
N SER A 33 29.45 29.26 2.85
CA SER A 33 29.97 29.89 4.05
C SER A 33 30.67 28.84 4.90
N SER A 34 31.98 28.89 4.82
CA SER A 34 32.92 28.35 5.81
C SER A 34 32.54 28.84 7.21
N ASN A 35 32.41 27.91 8.16
CA ASN A 35 32.75 28.14 9.56
C ASN A 35 33.00 26.79 10.24
N GLU A 36 34.27 26.55 10.52
CA GLU A 36 34.74 25.58 11.50
C GLU A 36 34.26 26.02 12.88
N GLN A 37 33.61 25.12 13.61
CA GLN A 37 33.55 25.15 15.06
C GLN A 37 33.27 23.75 15.59
N ASP A 38 34.31 23.19 16.16
CA ASP A 38 34.33 21.98 16.96
C ASP A 38 33.22 21.96 18.02
N SER A 39 32.43 20.89 18.01
CA SER A 39 31.96 20.28 19.25
C SER A 39 31.97 18.77 19.08
N ASN A 40 33.13 18.22 19.42
CA ASN A 40 33.41 16.82 19.55
C ASN A 40 32.49 16.25 20.66
N LEU A 41 31.39 15.59 20.28
CA LEU A 41 30.57 14.82 21.21
C LEU A 41 30.65 13.35 20.83
N VAL A 42 31.38 12.61 21.68
CA VAL A 42 31.65 11.19 21.60
C VAL A 42 30.36 10.41 21.37
N THR A 43 30.40 9.59 20.32
CA THR A 43 29.38 8.62 19.93
C THR A 43 29.40 7.44 20.89
N GLN A 44 28.34 7.29 21.69
CA GLN A 44 27.85 5.98 22.15
C GLN A 44 26.33 6.07 22.22
N ALA A 45 25.67 5.66 21.14
CA ALA A 45 24.23 5.42 21.11
C ALA A 45 23.98 4.20 20.23
N ASP A 46 23.18 3.30 20.77
CA ASP A 46 22.99 1.93 20.33
C ASP A 46 22.60 1.80 18.85
N SER A 47 23.13 0.76 18.21
CA SER A 47 23.03 0.46 16.78
C SER A 47 21.66 -0.07 16.35
N SER A 48 20.56 0.60 16.71
CA SER A 48 19.22 0.21 16.25
C SER A 48 18.27 1.37 15.89
N GLY A 49 18.78 2.58 15.69
CA GLY A 49 17.90 3.72 15.37
C GLY A 49 18.58 5.01 14.94
N LYS A 50 19.66 4.95 14.16
CA LYS A 50 20.30 6.15 13.61
C LYS A 50 19.50 6.65 12.40
N LEU A 51 18.71 7.69 12.57
CA LEU A 51 18.04 8.38 11.46
C LEU A 51 19.10 9.11 10.62
N GLU A 52 19.32 8.66 9.39
CA GLU A 52 20.19 9.35 8.44
C GLU A 52 19.49 10.60 7.92
N VAL A 53 20.00 11.76 8.33
CA VAL A 53 19.54 13.07 7.84
C VAL A 53 20.21 13.33 6.49
N THR A 54 19.42 13.40 5.43
CA THR A 54 19.93 13.62 4.07
C THR A 54 20.09 15.10 3.77
N ASP A 55 19.12 15.91 4.21
CA ASP A 55 19.03 17.34 3.89
C ASP A 55 18.39 18.13 5.03
N THR A 56 18.36 19.45 4.91
CA THR A 56 17.64 20.34 5.84
C THR A 56 16.77 21.35 5.10
N LEU A 57 15.59 21.64 5.63
CA LEU A 57 14.65 22.61 5.08
C LEU A 57 14.63 23.87 5.96
N ALA A 58 14.82 25.07 5.40
CA ALA A 58 14.96 26.33 6.14
C ALA A 58 13.78 27.32 5.94
N ILE A 59 12.56 26.82 5.73
CA ILE A 59 11.37 27.66 5.46
C ILE A 59 10.74 28.20 6.77
N SER A 60 10.95 27.52 7.89
CA SER A 60 10.48 27.93 9.23
C SER A 60 11.37 27.26 10.30
N GLY A 61 12.61 27.76 10.41
CA GLY A 61 13.69 27.11 11.14
C GLY A 61 14.34 25.99 10.34
N VAL A 62 15.48 25.47 10.81
CA VAL A 62 16.22 24.36 10.18
C VAL A 62 15.57 23.04 10.61
N ARG A 63 14.88 22.37 9.68
CA ARG A 63 14.25 21.06 9.91
C ARG A 63 15.01 19.97 9.17
N PRO A 64 15.52 18.93 9.84
CA PRO A 64 16.17 17.82 9.16
C PRO A 64 15.17 17.00 8.34
N ILE A 65 15.59 16.57 7.17
CA ILE A 65 14.88 15.64 6.28
C ILE A 65 15.58 14.29 6.44
N ALA A 66 14.84 13.28 6.88
CA ALA A 66 15.34 11.93 7.01
C ALA A 66 15.12 11.15 5.71
N ALA A 67 16.03 10.22 5.40
CA ALA A 67 15.82 9.24 4.35
C ALA A 67 14.60 8.35 4.65
N SER A 68 13.87 7.95 3.60
CA SER A 68 12.76 7.00 3.69
C SER A 68 12.82 6.02 2.51
N ASP A 69 12.57 4.75 2.78
CA ASP A 69 12.51 3.70 1.75
C ASP A 69 11.18 3.70 0.96
N LEU A 70 10.31 4.70 1.18
CA LEU A 70 9.00 4.78 0.53
C LEU A 70 9.12 5.12 -0.96
N GLN A 71 8.69 4.20 -1.82
CA GLN A 71 8.61 4.43 -3.25
C GLN A 71 7.33 5.20 -3.61
N VAL A 72 7.51 6.42 -4.13
CA VAL A 72 6.40 7.27 -4.57
C VAL A 72 6.15 7.03 -6.06
N ALA A 73 4.94 6.57 -6.39
CA ALA A 73 4.51 6.33 -7.76
C ALA A 73 4.06 7.63 -8.45
N GLU A 74 3.28 8.44 -7.74
CA GLU A 74 2.66 9.65 -8.28
C GLU A 74 2.45 10.67 -7.14
N THR A 75 2.20 11.93 -7.48
CA THR A 75 1.75 12.94 -6.53
C THR A 75 0.45 13.58 -6.99
N VAL A 76 -0.46 13.84 -6.06
CA VAL A 76 -1.75 14.46 -6.37
C VAL A 76 -1.87 15.78 -5.62
N SER A 77 -2.26 16.83 -6.33
CA SER A 77 -2.44 18.18 -5.78
C SER A 77 -3.87 18.40 -5.31
N ILE A 78 -4.25 17.80 -4.18
CA ILE A 78 -5.54 18.02 -3.50
C ILE A 78 -5.26 18.51 -2.08
N ALA A 79 -5.51 19.81 -1.86
CA ALA A 79 -5.16 20.52 -0.62
C ALA A 79 -3.66 20.37 -0.27
N GLY A 80 -2.81 20.73 -1.23
CA GLY A 80 -1.35 20.52 -1.18
C GLY A 80 -0.91 19.32 -2.02
N VAL A 81 0.40 19.08 -2.08
CA VAL A 81 1.00 17.94 -2.81
C VAL A 81 1.01 16.73 -1.88
N ARG A 82 0.25 15.67 -2.25
CA ARG A 82 0.18 14.41 -1.49
C ARG A 82 0.83 13.29 -2.30
N PRO A 83 1.85 12.59 -1.77
CA PRO A 83 2.45 11.46 -2.45
C PRO A 83 1.53 10.23 -2.44
N ILE A 84 1.59 9.44 -3.50
CA ILE A 84 0.94 8.14 -3.64
C ILE A 84 2.04 7.08 -3.65
N SER A 85 2.03 6.20 -2.64
CA SER A 85 2.95 5.07 -2.54
C SER A 85 2.59 3.97 -3.53
N THR A 86 3.59 3.24 -4.02
CA THR A 86 3.38 1.95 -4.67
C THR A 86 2.83 0.91 -3.66
N SER A 87 2.05 -0.06 -4.15
CA SER A 87 1.55 -1.20 -3.37
C SER A 87 1.78 -2.51 -4.14
N SER A 88 1.95 -3.63 -3.43
CA SER A 88 2.10 -4.96 -4.03
C SER A 88 0.77 -5.64 -4.40
N LEU A 89 -0.36 -4.98 -4.18
CA LEU A 89 -1.69 -5.53 -4.48
C LEU A 89 -1.93 -5.60 -5.99
N GLN A 90 -2.31 -6.78 -6.48
CA GLN A 90 -2.68 -6.98 -7.88
C GLN A 90 -4.18 -6.71 -8.09
N VAL A 91 -4.50 -5.61 -8.77
CA VAL A 91 -5.88 -5.31 -9.19
C VAL A 91 -6.20 -6.10 -10.45
N VAL A 92 -7.25 -6.91 -10.41
CA VAL A 92 -7.70 -7.77 -11.53
C VAL A 92 -8.78 -7.07 -12.34
N GLU A 93 -9.71 -6.42 -11.65
CA GLU A 93 -10.82 -5.70 -12.27
C GLU A 93 -11.14 -4.45 -11.44
N THR A 94 -11.89 -3.52 -12.00
CA THR A 94 -12.36 -2.33 -11.29
C THR A 94 -13.83 -2.11 -11.59
N MET A 95 -14.64 -1.99 -10.55
CA MET A 95 -16.08 -1.76 -10.67
C MET A 95 -16.41 -0.30 -10.36
N ASN A 96 -17.28 0.31 -11.16
CA ASN A 96 -17.79 1.66 -10.90
C ASN A 96 -19.21 1.59 -10.34
N ILE A 97 -19.32 1.33 -9.03
CA ILE A 97 -20.58 1.39 -8.29
C ILE A 97 -20.40 2.30 -7.08
N MET A 98 -21.09 3.44 -7.06
CA MET A 98 -20.94 4.46 -6.03
C MET A 98 -19.46 4.91 -5.87
N GLY A 99 -18.76 5.05 -6.99
CA GLY A 99 -17.33 5.34 -7.06
C GLY A 99 -16.51 4.20 -7.67
N VAL A 100 -15.22 4.47 -7.89
CA VAL A 100 -14.25 3.51 -8.44
C VAL A 100 -13.78 2.57 -7.32
N ARG A 101 -14.09 1.27 -7.45
CA ARG A 101 -13.76 0.24 -6.46
C ARG A 101 -12.91 -0.85 -7.10
N PRO A 102 -11.63 -1.00 -6.71
CA PRO A 102 -10.78 -2.06 -7.26
C PRO A 102 -11.18 -3.43 -6.71
N ILE A 103 -11.05 -4.45 -7.56
CA ILE A 103 -11.19 -5.87 -7.21
C ILE A 103 -9.79 -6.49 -7.29
N THR A 104 -9.29 -6.94 -6.15
CA THR A 104 -7.92 -7.48 -6.02
C THR A 104 -7.92 -9.00 -6.20
N ALA A 105 -6.82 -9.56 -6.70
CA ALA A 105 -6.60 -10.99 -6.70
C ALA A 105 -6.63 -11.54 -5.26
N ASN A 106 -7.20 -12.73 -5.10
CA ASN A 106 -7.28 -13.45 -3.82
C ASN A 106 -6.47 -14.75 -3.90
N THR A 107 -5.86 -15.14 -2.80
CA THR A 107 -5.14 -16.42 -2.64
C THR A 107 -6.00 -17.51 -1.99
N ILE A 108 -7.20 -17.17 -1.50
CA ILE A 108 -8.13 -18.11 -0.88
C ILE A 108 -8.84 -18.94 -1.96
N HIS A 109 -8.80 -20.26 -1.82
CA HIS A 109 -9.56 -21.17 -2.67
C HIS A 109 -10.96 -21.40 -2.07
N VAL A 110 -11.98 -20.84 -2.71
CA VAL A 110 -13.38 -20.98 -2.30
C VAL A 110 -13.96 -22.25 -2.91
N VAL A 111 -14.47 -23.15 -2.07
CA VAL A 111 -15.03 -24.44 -2.50
C VAL A 111 -16.56 -24.38 -2.62
N ASP A 112 -17.21 -23.62 -1.74
CA ASP A 112 -18.66 -23.48 -1.73
C ASP A 112 -19.07 -22.13 -1.13
N THR A 113 -20.37 -21.81 -1.17
CA THR A 113 -20.94 -20.62 -0.55
C THR A 113 -22.22 -20.97 0.21
N ILE A 114 -22.41 -20.34 1.37
CA ILE A 114 -23.63 -20.49 2.16
C ILE A 114 -24.38 -19.16 2.25
N ASN A 115 -25.71 -19.21 2.11
CA ASN A 115 -26.57 -18.04 2.23
C ASN A 115 -27.19 -17.98 3.64
N LEU A 116 -26.48 -17.33 4.57
CA LEU A 116 -26.95 -17.06 5.93
C LEU A 116 -26.67 -15.59 6.26
N SER A 117 -27.70 -14.76 6.11
CA SER A 117 -27.61 -13.29 6.18
C SER A 117 -26.66 -12.72 5.13
N GLY A 118 -26.83 -13.18 3.88
CA GLY A 118 -25.96 -12.86 2.76
C GLY A 118 -25.09 -14.04 2.34
N ILE A 119 -24.36 -13.87 1.24
CA ILE A 119 -23.49 -14.89 0.65
C ILE A 119 -22.17 -14.91 1.42
N ARG A 120 -21.87 -16.03 2.08
CA ARG A 120 -20.62 -16.25 2.83
C ARG A 120 -19.79 -17.33 2.14
N PRO A 121 -18.54 -17.06 1.73
CA PRO A 121 -17.69 -18.06 1.11
C PRO A 121 -17.21 -19.09 2.12
N ILE A 122 -17.15 -20.35 1.70
CA ILE A 122 -16.55 -21.47 2.42
C ILE A 122 -15.20 -21.75 1.74
N ALA A 123 -14.11 -21.47 2.45
CA ALA A 123 -12.75 -21.69 1.98
C ALA A 123 -12.30 -23.13 2.24
N SER A 124 -11.46 -23.69 1.36
CA SER A 124 -10.73 -24.91 1.67
C SER A 124 -9.73 -24.67 2.80
N SER A 125 -9.58 -25.66 3.68
CA SER A 125 -8.55 -25.68 4.72
C SER A 125 -7.63 -26.88 4.51
N SER A 126 -6.34 -26.71 4.78
CA SER A 126 -5.37 -27.81 4.84
C SER A 126 -5.38 -28.54 6.18
N LEU A 127 -6.20 -28.11 7.14
CA LEU A 127 -6.31 -28.73 8.46
C LEU A 127 -6.89 -30.15 8.34
N VAL A 128 -6.16 -31.14 8.82
CA VAL A 128 -6.64 -32.52 8.94
C VAL A 128 -7.41 -32.66 10.25
N ILE A 129 -8.70 -32.99 10.17
CA ILE A 129 -9.58 -33.18 11.32
C ILE A 129 -9.66 -34.68 11.59
N SER A 130 -9.30 -35.12 12.81
CA SER A 130 -9.40 -36.53 13.20
C SER A 130 -10.79 -36.88 13.72
N GLU A 131 -11.40 -35.96 14.49
CA GLU A 131 -12.67 -36.19 15.17
C GLU A 131 -13.49 -34.90 15.22
N THR A 132 -14.81 -35.03 15.38
CA THR A 132 -15.72 -33.90 15.61
C THR A 132 -16.72 -34.26 16.69
N TYR A 133 -16.74 -33.48 17.78
CA TYR A 133 -17.71 -33.64 18.86
C TYR A 133 -18.90 -32.70 18.63
N SER A 134 -20.13 -33.22 18.78
CA SER A 134 -21.38 -32.46 18.52
C SER A 134 -22.16 -32.04 19.77
N VAL A 135 -21.64 -32.28 20.98
CA VAL A 135 -22.36 -32.05 22.25
C VAL A 135 -22.73 -30.57 22.49
N MET A 136 -21.98 -29.62 21.89
CA MET A 136 -22.33 -28.19 21.87
C MET A 136 -21.89 -27.56 20.54
N GLY A 137 -22.54 -27.99 19.46
CA GLY A 137 -22.15 -27.65 18.09
C GLY A 137 -20.97 -28.48 17.60
N ASN A 138 -20.63 -28.34 16.31
CA ASN A 138 -19.56 -29.12 15.68
C ASN A 138 -18.19 -28.52 16.02
N ARG A 139 -17.45 -29.19 16.90
CA ARG A 139 -16.09 -28.79 17.30
C ARG A 139 -15.08 -29.73 16.66
N PRO A 140 -14.33 -29.29 15.62
CA PRO A 140 -13.29 -30.11 15.03
C PRO A 140 -12.10 -30.23 15.97
N VAL A 141 -11.53 -31.43 16.07
CA VAL A 141 -10.35 -31.74 16.88
C VAL A 141 -9.26 -32.26 15.95
N ALA A 142 -8.03 -31.75 16.14
CA ALA A 142 -6.86 -32.22 15.42
C ALA A 142 -6.33 -33.52 16.04
N SER A 143 -5.54 -34.27 15.27
CA SER A 143 -4.87 -35.47 15.78
C SER A 143 -3.90 -35.11 16.91
N ASN A 144 -3.87 -35.95 17.95
CA ASN A 144 -2.84 -35.88 19.00
C ASN A 144 -1.56 -36.65 18.61
N VAL A 145 -1.54 -37.29 17.45
CA VAL A 145 -0.35 -37.98 16.94
C VAL A 145 0.63 -36.93 16.43
N ILE A 146 1.83 -36.93 17.01
CA ILE A 146 2.95 -36.09 16.57
C ILE A 146 3.75 -36.92 15.57
N ASP A 147 3.83 -36.47 14.32
CA ASP A 147 4.53 -37.19 13.26
C ASP A 147 6.04 -37.32 13.56
N ASP A 148 6.67 -36.31 14.18
CA ASP A 148 8.12 -36.21 14.41
C ASP A 148 8.50 -36.27 15.90
N SER A 149 7.93 -37.21 16.64
CA SER A 149 8.18 -37.32 18.10
C SER A 149 9.66 -37.51 18.48
N GLU A 150 10.47 -38.13 17.61
CA GLU A 150 11.91 -38.33 17.84
C GLU A 150 12.70 -37.01 17.95
N PHE A 151 12.28 -35.96 17.25
CA PHE A 151 12.94 -34.65 17.30
C PHE A 151 12.56 -33.83 18.54
N LEU A 152 11.43 -34.14 19.19
CA LEU A 152 10.98 -33.41 20.39
C LEU A 152 11.57 -33.96 21.70
N MET A 153 11.99 -35.22 21.74
CA MET A 153 12.40 -35.89 22.98
C MET A 153 13.80 -35.52 23.50
N GLY A 154 14.53 -34.61 22.83
CA GLY A 154 15.92 -34.24 23.15
C GLY A 154 16.15 -32.87 23.81
N TYR A 155 15.10 -32.12 24.16
CA TYR A 155 15.20 -30.74 24.67
C TYR A 155 14.88 -30.58 26.16
N LEU A 156 14.85 -31.66 26.93
CA LEU A 156 14.73 -31.62 28.38
C LEU A 156 16.12 -31.82 29.01
N ASP A 157 16.81 -30.71 29.27
CA ASP A 157 17.98 -30.62 30.18
C ASP A 157 17.65 -29.61 31.30
#